data_AF-A0A231GR57-F1
#
_entry.id   AF-A0A231GR57-F1
#
_cell.length_a   1.000
_cell.length_b   1.000
_cell.length_c   1.000
_cell.angle_alpha   90.00
_cell.angle_beta   90.00
_cell.angle_gamma   90.00
#
_symmetry.space_group_name_H-M   'P 1'
#
loop_
_entity.id
_entity.type
_entity.pdbx_description
1 polymer ?
#
loop_
_entity_poly.entity_id
_entity_poly.type
_entity_poly.pdbx_seq_one_letter_code
_entity_poly.pdbx_strand_id
1 'polypeptide(L)'
;MRILPLSLLATTLLFSLYGTVHAQSSTSQQICHNGQCWDIGGDIGDECCPFFSDERLKSNVQRLENPTENLLKLHGVTFNWKQNDQADVGLIAQDVQKVYPQLVRTDRGHLQVDYQKLVAPLIESVRELNARVVTLETALADK
;
A
#
# COMPACT_ATOMS: atom_id res chain seq x y z
N MET A 1 67.53 -52.79 35.90
CA MET A 1 66.24 -53.33 35.43
C MET A 1 65.23 -52.19 35.54
N ARG A 2 64.97 -51.42 34.46
CA ARG A 2 63.89 -51.62 33.47
C ARG A 2 62.51 -51.67 34.18
N ILE A 3 61.45 -50.90 33.93
CA ILE A 3 60.95 -50.00 32.86
C ILE A 3 59.80 -49.14 33.47
N LEU A 4 59.40 -48.04 32.81
CA LEU A 4 58.15 -47.24 32.90
C LEU A 4 56.85 -48.01 33.29
N PRO A 5 55.82 -47.29 33.79
CA PRO A 5 54.66 -46.90 32.94
C PRO A 5 54.25 -45.42 33.19
N LEU A 6 53.86 -44.56 32.24
CA LEU A 6 52.92 -44.59 31.12
C LEU A 6 51.47 -44.97 31.49
N SER A 7 50.56 -44.02 31.24
CA SER A 7 49.08 -44.14 31.25
C SER A 7 48.45 -44.03 32.65
N LEU A 8 47.30 -43.39 32.91
CA LEU A 8 46.01 -43.27 32.20
C LEU A 8 45.25 -42.17 33.02
N LEU A 9 44.68 -41.07 32.53
CA LEU A 9 43.36 -40.96 31.89
C LEU A 9 43.08 -39.45 31.74
N ALA A 10 43.08 -38.93 30.51
CA ALA A 10 42.39 -37.69 30.21
C ALA A 10 40.89 -38.00 30.20
N THR A 11 40.15 -37.59 31.23
CA THR A 11 38.70 -37.74 31.26
C THR A 11 38.07 -36.73 30.30
N THR A 12 37.77 -37.23 29.10
CA THR A 12 36.87 -36.63 28.14
C THR A 12 35.48 -36.45 28.77
N LEU A 13 35.09 -35.22 29.07
CA LEU A 13 33.69 -34.88 29.28
C LEU A 13 33.10 -34.45 27.94
N LEU A 14 32.63 -35.45 27.21
CA LEU A 14 31.66 -35.29 26.12
C LEU A 14 30.34 -34.84 26.72
N PHE A 15 29.99 -33.57 26.54
CA PHE A 15 28.60 -33.14 26.58
C PHE A 15 28.22 -32.66 25.18
N SER A 16 27.91 -33.61 24.30
CA SER A 16 27.09 -33.32 23.13
C SER A 16 25.63 -33.40 23.57
N LEU A 17 24.93 -32.28 23.52
CA LEU A 17 23.51 -32.27 23.19
C LEU A 17 23.21 -30.97 22.45
N TYR A 18 22.87 -31.17 21.18
CA TYR A 18 22.36 -30.18 20.27
C TYR A 18 21.22 -29.40 20.91
N GLY A 19 21.33 -28.08 20.86
CA GLY A 19 20.22 -27.17 21.06
C GLY A 19 20.37 -26.04 20.05
N THR A 20 20.07 -26.30 18.77
CA THR A 20 19.69 -25.20 17.89
C THR A 20 18.30 -24.75 18.34
N VAL A 21 18.25 -23.83 19.28
CA VAL A 21 17.07 -22.98 19.43
C VAL A 21 17.17 -21.98 18.28
N HIS A 22 16.53 -22.29 17.16
CA HIS A 22 15.95 -21.26 16.31
C HIS A 22 14.46 -21.56 16.24
N ALA A 23 13.71 -20.57 16.71
CA ALA A 23 12.31 -20.62 17.05
C ALA A 23 11.46 -21.20 15.91
N GLN A 24 10.39 -21.90 16.30
CA GLN A 24 9.24 -22.07 15.43
C GLN A 24 8.79 -20.66 15.00
N SER A 25 9.00 -20.32 13.73
CA SER A 25 8.39 -19.13 13.14
C SER A 25 6.89 -19.39 13.11
N SER A 26 6.20 -18.84 14.10
CA SER A 26 4.79 -18.52 14.01
C SER A 26 4.62 -17.68 12.75
N THR A 27 3.87 -18.19 11.78
CA THR A 27 3.48 -17.47 10.56
C THR A 27 3.00 -16.05 10.93
N SER A 28 3.84 -15.05 10.67
CA SER A 28 3.49 -13.64 10.83
C SER A 28 2.56 -13.26 9.68
N GLN A 29 1.38 -12.73 9.99
CA GLN A 29 0.48 -12.15 8.99
C GLN A 29 0.97 -10.74 8.61
N GLN A 30 1.28 -10.54 7.33
CA GLN A 30 1.63 -9.23 6.75
C GLN A 30 0.39 -8.47 6.29
N ILE A 31 0.35 -7.14 6.49
CA ILE A 31 -0.76 -6.28 6.06
C ILE A 31 -0.24 -5.21 5.07
N CYS A 32 -0.84 -5.18 3.87
CA CYS A 32 -0.67 -4.10 2.90
C CYS A 32 -1.77 -3.04 3.10
N HIS A 33 -1.40 -1.83 3.48
CA HIS A 33 -2.32 -0.71 3.66
C HIS A 33 -1.70 0.57 3.13
N ASN A 34 -2.38 1.25 2.19
CA ASN A 34 -1.88 2.47 1.54
C ASN A 34 -0.45 2.34 0.97
N GLY A 35 -0.09 1.19 0.39
CA GLY A 35 1.23 0.97 -0.21
C GLY A 35 2.37 0.74 0.78
N GLN A 36 2.07 0.60 2.07
CA GLN A 36 3.04 0.23 3.09
C GLN A 36 2.71 -1.14 3.65
N CYS A 37 3.78 -1.85 4.00
CA CYS A 37 3.73 -3.16 4.60
C CYS A 37 3.97 -3.08 6.09
N TRP A 38 3.07 -3.67 6.84
CA TRP A 38 3.17 -3.77 8.29
C TRP A 38 3.51 -5.22 8.63
N ASP A 39 4.78 -5.46 8.96
CA ASP A 39 5.24 -6.74 9.49
C ASP A 39 4.84 -6.84 10.96
N ILE A 40 4.04 -7.83 11.31
CA ILE A 40 3.83 -8.23 12.71
C ILE A 40 4.93 -9.23 13.07
N GLY A 41 6.22 -8.90 12.88
CA GLY A 41 7.26 -9.90 13.14
C GLY A 41 8.66 -9.73 12.59
N GLY A 42 8.98 -8.65 11.86
CA GLY A 42 10.36 -8.27 11.53
C GLY A 42 11.11 -9.23 10.61
N ASP A 43 10.73 -9.27 9.33
CA ASP A 43 11.60 -9.81 8.27
C ASP A 43 11.88 -8.73 7.22
N ILE A 44 13.12 -8.23 7.21
CA ILE A 44 13.60 -7.27 6.22
C ILE A 44 14.11 -8.08 5.02
N GLY A 45 13.35 -8.16 3.92
CA GLY A 45 13.86 -8.83 2.71
C GLY A 45 12.91 -9.09 1.54
N ASP A 46 11.58 -9.13 1.72
CA ASP A 46 10.64 -9.38 0.62
C ASP A 46 10.04 -8.09 0.03
N GLU A 47 9.86 -8.04 -1.30
CA GLU A 47 9.21 -6.92 -1.99
C GLU A 47 7.70 -6.97 -1.73
N CYS A 48 7.30 -6.37 -0.62
CA CYS A 48 5.91 -6.20 -0.27
C CYS A 48 5.33 -4.96 -0.98
N CYS A 49 4.20 -5.12 -1.67
CA CYS A 49 3.50 -4.13 -2.53
C CYS A 49 4.07 -3.86 -3.96
N PRO A 50 4.18 -4.85 -4.87
CA PRO A 50 4.38 -4.52 -6.27
C PRO A 50 3.09 -3.94 -6.88
N PHE A 51 3.08 -2.63 -7.15
CA PHE A 51 2.00 -1.94 -7.90
C PHE A 51 2.05 -2.28 -9.40
N PHE A 52 1.84 -3.55 -9.73
CA PHE A 52 1.88 -4.02 -11.11
C PHE A 52 0.86 -3.26 -11.97
N SER A 53 1.37 -2.57 -13.00
CA SER A 53 0.56 -1.76 -13.92
C SER A 53 0.83 -2.11 -15.39
N ASP A 54 1.52 -3.22 -15.64
CA ASP A 54 1.81 -3.75 -16.98
C ASP A 54 0.50 -3.99 -17.76
N GLU A 55 0.46 -3.53 -19.01
CA GLU A 55 -0.69 -3.70 -19.90
C GLU A 55 -1.07 -5.17 -20.09
N ARG A 56 -0.10 -6.09 -20.09
CA ARG A 56 -0.33 -7.54 -20.23
C ARG A 56 -1.13 -8.14 -19.07
N LEU A 57 -1.23 -7.43 -17.95
CA LEU A 57 -2.00 -7.83 -16.77
C LEU A 57 -3.40 -7.19 -16.75
N LYS A 58 -3.77 -6.43 -17.78
CA LYS A 58 -5.04 -5.70 -17.88
C LYS A 58 -5.82 -6.17 -19.11
N SER A 59 -7.14 -6.19 -19.00
CA SER A 59 -8.04 -6.43 -20.11
C SER A 59 -9.16 -5.38 -20.11
N ASN A 60 -9.80 -5.15 -21.26
CA ASN A 60 -10.84 -4.14 -21.44
C ASN A 60 -10.40 -2.73 -20.99
N VAL A 61 -9.17 -2.33 -21.33
CA VAL A 61 -8.64 -1.01 -21.00
C VAL A 61 -9.41 0.06 -21.77
N GLN A 62 -10.12 0.91 -21.04
CA GLN A 62 -10.89 2.03 -21.57
C GLN A 62 -10.36 3.34 -21.01
N ARG A 63 -10.49 4.42 -21.78
CA ARG A 63 -10.20 5.76 -21.28
C ARG A 63 -11.26 6.17 -20.26
N LEU A 64 -10.87 6.97 -19.28
CA LEU A 64 -11.82 7.57 -18.35
C LEU A 64 -12.63 8.65 -19.08
N GLU A 65 -13.95 8.55 -18.97
CA GLU A 65 -14.87 9.54 -19.55
C GLU A 65 -15.22 10.61 -18.53
N ASN A 66 -15.32 11.86 -19.01
CA ASN A 66 -15.67 13.05 -18.23
C ASN A 66 -14.92 13.16 -16.88
N PRO A 67 -13.58 12.99 -16.85
CA PRO A 67 -12.82 12.91 -15.60
C PRO A 67 -12.94 14.20 -14.79
N THR A 68 -12.89 15.38 -15.46
CA THR A 68 -13.01 16.67 -14.78
C THR A 68 -14.40 16.85 -14.17
N GLU A 69 -15.45 16.60 -14.95
CA GLU A 69 -16.84 16.73 -14.48
C GLU A 69 -17.11 15.80 -13.29
N ASN A 70 -16.59 14.57 -13.34
CA ASN A 70 -16.76 13.60 -12.26
C ASN A 70 -16.02 14.04 -10.99
N LEU A 71 -14.78 14.52 -11.10
CA LEU A 71 -14.07 15.05 -9.93
C LEU A 71 -14.74 16.30 -9.34
N LEU A 72 -15.33 17.16 -10.17
CA LEU A 72 -16.06 18.35 -9.70
C LEU A 72 -17.34 18.03 -8.91
N LYS A 73 -17.86 16.80 -9.00
CA LYS A 73 -18.96 16.30 -8.14
C LYS A 73 -18.49 15.93 -6.73
N LEU A 74 -17.19 15.82 -6.51
CA LEU A 74 -16.60 15.53 -5.20
C LEU A 74 -16.27 16.82 -4.46
N HIS A 75 -16.45 16.80 -3.15
CA HIS A 75 -16.14 17.94 -2.29
C HIS A 75 -15.08 17.55 -1.26
N GLY A 76 -13.97 18.28 -1.27
CA GLY A 76 -13.02 18.27 -0.15
C GLY A 76 -13.71 18.88 1.07
N VAL A 77 -13.65 18.19 2.19
CA VAL A 77 -14.28 18.61 3.45
C VAL A 77 -13.27 18.56 4.58
N THR A 78 -13.41 19.47 5.54
CA THR A 78 -12.79 19.35 6.86
C THR A 78 -13.78 18.74 7.82
N PHE A 79 -13.30 17.92 8.75
CA PHE A 79 -14.14 17.26 9.74
C PHE A 79 -13.37 17.02 11.03
N ASN A 80 -14.09 16.72 12.11
CA ASN A 80 -13.49 16.22 13.35
C ASN A 80 -13.85 14.75 13.53
N TRP A 81 -12.87 13.94 13.91
CA TRP A 81 -13.08 12.53 14.22
C TRP A 81 -13.95 12.37 15.47
N LYS A 82 -15.06 11.63 15.35
CA LYS A 82 -15.99 11.41 16.48
C LYS A 82 -15.36 10.74 17.71
N GLN A 83 -14.22 10.06 17.54
CA GLN A 83 -13.56 9.35 18.64
C GLN A 83 -12.77 10.28 19.57
N ASN A 84 -12.19 11.35 19.05
CA ASN A 84 -11.22 12.17 19.78
C ASN A 84 -11.29 13.68 19.44
N ASP A 85 -12.31 14.11 18.70
CA ASP A 85 -12.50 15.48 18.18
C ASP A 85 -11.30 16.03 17.39
N GLN A 86 -10.41 15.15 16.91
CA GLN A 86 -9.25 15.56 16.13
C GLN A 86 -9.69 16.07 14.76
N ALA A 87 -9.29 17.29 14.42
CA ALA A 87 -9.53 17.88 13.12
C ALA A 87 -8.73 17.19 12.02
N ASP A 88 -9.34 17.02 10.86
CA ASP A 88 -8.76 16.39 9.68
C ASP A 88 -9.45 16.91 8.39
N VAL A 89 -8.92 16.51 7.24
CA VAL A 89 -9.41 16.88 5.91
C VAL A 89 -9.46 15.67 5.00
N GLY A 90 -10.48 15.59 4.15
CA GLY A 90 -10.63 14.46 3.23
C GLY A 90 -11.89 14.53 2.40
N LEU A 91 -12.39 13.35 2.05
CA LEU A 91 -13.61 13.16 1.26
C LEU A 91 -14.65 12.37 2.06
N ILE A 92 -15.92 12.62 1.78
CA ILE A 92 -17.01 11.76 2.23
C ILE A 92 -17.08 10.53 1.33
N ALA A 93 -16.89 9.34 1.91
CA ALA A 93 -16.83 8.08 1.16
C ALA A 93 -18.11 7.81 0.36
N GLN A 94 -19.27 8.24 0.85
CA GLN A 94 -20.56 8.11 0.17
C GLN A 94 -20.64 8.96 -1.11
N ASP A 95 -20.00 10.13 -1.13
CA ASP A 95 -19.97 10.97 -2.32
C ASP A 95 -18.98 10.40 -3.35
N VAL A 96 -17.84 9.90 -2.89
CA VAL A 96 -16.91 9.15 -3.76
C VAL A 96 -17.61 7.93 -4.35
N GLN A 97 -18.40 7.18 -3.57
CA GLN A 97 -19.09 5.99 -4.04
C GLN A 97 -20.11 6.26 -5.16
N LYS A 98 -20.77 7.42 -5.15
CA LYS A 98 -21.71 7.81 -6.21
C LYS A 98 -21.02 8.06 -7.55
N VAL A 99 -19.75 8.52 -7.52
CA VAL A 99 -19.00 8.93 -8.71
C VAL A 99 -18.03 7.84 -9.18
N TYR A 100 -17.25 7.29 -8.24
CA TYR A 100 -16.26 6.25 -8.44
C TYR A 100 -16.51 5.09 -7.46
N PRO A 101 -17.57 4.28 -7.68
CA PRO A 101 -17.90 3.17 -6.77
C PRO A 101 -16.74 2.18 -6.59
N GLN A 102 -15.91 1.98 -7.62
CA GLN A 102 -14.74 1.10 -7.60
C GLN A 102 -13.57 1.61 -6.72
N LEU A 103 -13.64 2.86 -6.24
CA LEU A 103 -12.68 3.46 -5.32
C LEU A 103 -13.14 3.35 -3.86
N VAL A 104 -14.31 2.78 -3.59
CA VAL A 104 -14.86 2.65 -2.24
C VAL A 104 -15.08 1.19 -1.91
N ARG A 105 -14.62 0.78 -0.73
CA ARG A 105 -14.85 -0.56 -0.18
C ARG A 105 -15.47 -0.45 1.21
N THR A 106 -16.09 -1.53 1.66
CA THR A 106 -16.62 -1.63 3.03
C THR A 106 -15.67 -2.47 3.87
N ASP A 107 -15.17 -1.94 4.99
CA ASP A 107 -14.45 -2.68 6.02
C ASP A 107 -15.19 -2.53 7.36
N ARG A 108 -15.51 -3.66 8.01
CA ARG A 108 -16.18 -3.70 9.32
C ARG A 108 -17.42 -2.78 9.42
N GLY A 109 -18.21 -2.70 8.36
CA GLY A 109 -19.43 -1.88 8.31
C GLY A 109 -19.20 -0.39 8.01
N HIS A 110 -17.96 0.03 7.75
CA HIS A 110 -17.60 1.40 7.40
C HIS A 110 -17.09 1.48 5.96
N LEU A 111 -17.46 2.55 5.25
CA LEU A 111 -16.92 2.81 3.92
C LEU A 111 -15.50 3.39 4.03
N GLN A 112 -14.59 2.86 3.22
CA GLN A 112 -13.21 3.30 3.10
C GLN A 112 -12.92 3.67 1.64
N VAL A 113 -12.29 4.82 1.44
CA VAL A 113 -11.84 5.30 0.12
C VAL A 113 -10.42 4.82 -0.15
N ASP A 114 -10.18 4.33 -1.36
CA ASP A 114 -8.86 4.04 -1.92
C ASP A 114 -8.30 5.31 -2.60
N TYR A 115 -7.75 6.20 -1.77
CA TYR A 115 -7.27 7.51 -2.22
C TYR A 115 -6.20 7.43 -3.30
N GLN A 116 -5.39 6.37 -3.32
CA GLN A 116 -4.32 6.20 -4.31
C GLN A 116 -4.86 6.09 -5.74
N LYS A 117 -6.06 5.53 -5.90
CA LYS A 117 -6.70 5.35 -7.21
C LYS A 117 -7.30 6.65 -7.77
N LEU A 118 -7.48 7.71 -6.97
CA LEU A 118 -7.92 9.02 -7.46
C LEU A 118 -6.88 9.69 -8.39
N VAL A 119 -5.62 9.22 -8.38
CA VAL A 119 -4.57 9.74 -9.26
C VAL A 119 -4.94 9.59 -10.75
N ALA A 120 -5.56 8.47 -11.15
CA ALA A 120 -5.93 8.24 -12.55
C ALA A 120 -6.94 9.28 -13.08
N PRO A 121 -8.09 9.54 -12.44
CA PRO A 121 -8.99 10.61 -12.89
C PRO A 121 -8.38 12.01 -12.76
N LEU A 122 -7.48 12.25 -11.80
CA LEU A 122 -6.77 13.53 -11.70
C LEU A 122 -5.87 13.79 -12.91
N ILE A 123 -5.10 12.79 -13.36
CA ILE A 123 -4.25 12.90 -14.55
C ILE A 123 -5.07 13.26 -15.79
N GLU A 124 -6.18 12.55 -16.02
CA GLU A 124 -7.02 12.82 -17.20
C GLU A 124 -7.76 14.17 -17.08
N SER A 125 -8.10 14.61 -15.87
CA SER A 125 -8.66 15.95 -15.67
C SER A 125 -7.64 17.06 -15.99
N VAL A 126 -6.38 16.89 -15.60
CA VAL A 126 -5.31 17.84 -15.97
C VAL A 126 -5.13 17.89 -17.49
N ARG A 127 -5.17 16.73 -18.17
CA ARG A 127 -5.10 16.65 -19.64
C ARG A 127 -6.26 17.41 -20.29
N GLU A 128 -7.48 17.19 -19.81
CA GLU A 128 -8.70 17.84 -20.30
C GLU A 128 -8.66 19.36 -20.07
N LEU A 129 -8.27 19.80 -18.87
CA LEU A 129 -8.13 21.22 -18.54
C LEU A 129 -7.06 21.89 -19.40
N ASN A 130 -5.90 21.24 -19.62
CA ASN A 130 -4.86 21.77 -20.49
C ASN A 130 -5.34 21.93 -21.94
N ALA A 131 -6.08 20.97 -22.48
CA ALA A 131 -6.65 21.09 -23.83
C ALA A 131 -7.61 22.29 -23.94
N ARG A 132 -8.40 22.56 -22.89
CA ARG A 132 -9.27 23.75 -22.83
C ARG A 132 -8.45 25.04 -22.77
N VAL A 133 -7.38 25.09 -21.99
CA VAL A 133 -6.48 26.25 -21.91
C VAL A 133 -5.88 26.57 -23.28
N VAL A 134 -5.29 25.57 -23.95
CA VAL A 134 -4.71 25.75 -25.30
C VAL A 134 -5.74 26.26 -26.30
N THR A 135 -6.97 25.71 -26.24
CA THR A 135 -8.08 26.14 -27.10
C THR A 135 -8.40 27.62 -26.87
N LEU A 136 -8.50 28.04 -25.61
CA LEU A 136 -8.81 29.42 -25.23
C LEU A 136 -7.68 30.39 -25.62
N GLU A 137 -6.43 30.02 -25.40
CA GLU A 137 -5.27 30.84 -25.78
C GLU A 137 -5.17 31.05 -27.29
N THR A 138 -5.44 30.00 -28.08
CA THR A 138 -5.46 30.09 -29.55
C THR A 138 -6.57 31.03 -30.03
N ALA A 139 -7.78 30.87 -29.49
CA ALA A 139 -8.91 31.73 -29.85
C ALA A 139 -8.73 33.20 -29.45
N LEU A 140 -7.85 33.48 -28.48
CA LEU A 140 -7.45 34.85 -28.11
C LEU A 140 -6.34 35.40 -29.01
N ALA A 141 -5.45 34.54 -29.53
CA ALA A 141 -4.38 34.94 -30.45
C ALA A 141 -4.89 35.29 -31.86
N ASP A 142 -6.01 34.69 -32.27
CA ASP A 142 -6.65 34.94 -33.57
C ASP A 142 -7.56 36.20 -33.59
N LYS A 143 -7.63 36.94 -32.48
CA LYS A 143 -8.39 38.19 -32.34
C LYS A 143 -7.47 39.41 -32.45
#